data_AF-A0A7W0LLV6-F1
#
_entry.id   AF-A0A7W0LLV6-F1
#
_cell.length_a   1.000
_cell.length_b   1.000
_cell.length_c   1.000
_cell.angle_alpha   90.00
_cell.angle_beta   90.00
_cell.angle_gamma   90.00
#
_symmetry.space_group_name_H-M   'P 1'
#
loop_
_entity.id
_entity.type
_entity.pdbx_description
1 polymer ?
#
loop_
_entity_poly.entity_id
_entity_poly.type
_entity_poly.pdbx_seq_one_letter_code
_entity_poly.pdbx_strand_id
1 'polypeptide(L)'
;IEHECLVDVPFELGRINYGRVNERPYRYAWGVSNPERGYIDRIVKADLGERETLEWHEPGSYPGEPVFVAEPGAAGEDDGVVLSVVLDAERETSFLLTLDARDLSEIARARVPHHVPFSFHGMFDRAV
;
A
#
# COMPACT_ATOMS: atom_id res chain seq x y z
N ILE A 1 8.32 6.83 27.71
CA ILE A 1 7.68 6.07 26.62
C ILE A 1 8.78 5.22 26.03
N GLU A 2 8.72 3.91 26.27
CA GLU A 2 9.60 2.97 25.57
C GLU A 2 9.06 2.77 24.15
N HIS A 3 9.96 2.62 23.19
CA HIS A 3 9.62 2.37 21.79
C HIS A 3 10.34 1.10 21.35
N GLU A 4 9.75 0.39 20.40
CA GLU A 4 10.33 -0.78 19.79
C GLU A 4 10.16 -0.72 18.27
N CYS A 5 11.07 -1.37 17.54
CA CYS A 5 10.95 -1.55 16.10
C CYS A 5 10.01 -2.73 15.83
N LEU A 6 8.93 -2.50 15.07
CA LEU A 6 7.96 -3.55 14.73
C LEU A 6 8.38 -4.35 13.49
N VAL A 7 8.93 -3.67 12.48
CA VAL A 7 9.46 -4.27 11.24
C VAL A 7 10.73 -3.53 10.82
N ASP A 8 11.75 -4.27 10.37
CA ASP A 8 13.06 -3.72 10.00
C ASP A 8 13.14 -3.36 8.51
N VAL A 9 12.20 -2.54 8.06
CA VAL A 9 12.16 -1.98 6.70
C VAL A 9 11.83 -0.49 6.75
N PRO A 10 12.36 0.35 5.84
CA PRO A 10 11.86 1.70 5.67
C PRO A 10 10.36 1.68 5.39
N PHE A 11 9.59 2.55 6.04
CA PHE A 11 8.14 2.52 5.96
C PHE A 11 7.59 3.94 6.04
N GLU A 12 6.96 4.40 4.96
CA GLU A 12 6.38 5.73 4.85
C GLU A 12 4.95 5.67 4.29
N LEU A 13 4.20 6.77 4.42
CA LEU A 13 2.81 6.88 3.94
C LEU A 13 1.92 5.71 4.43
N GLY A 14 2.04 5.39 5.72
CA GLY A 14 1.39 4.24 6.35
C GLY A 14 -0.14 4.30 6.35
N ARG A 15 -0.76 3.17 6.05
CA ARG A 15 -2.21 2.94 5.96
C ARG A 15 -2.56 1.67 6.73
N ILE A 16 -3.78 1.65 7.25
CA ILE A 16 -4.37 0.53 7.99
C ILE A 16 -5.80 0.32 7.49
N ASN A 17 -6.48 -0.72 7.98
CA ASN A 17 -7.94 -0.85 7.82
C ASN A 17 -8.66 0.20 8.68
N TYR A 18 -8.55 1.47 8.28
CA TYR A 18 -8.89 2.64 9.10
C TYR A 18 -10.32 2.58 9.64
N GLY A 19 -11.29 2.21 8.80
CA GLY A 19 -12.70 2.12 9.19
C GLY A 19 -12.98 1.04 10.25
N ARG A 20 -12.10 0.04 10.40
CA ARG A 20 -12.27 -1.06 11.35
C ARG A 20 -11.43 -0.87 12.61
N VAL A 21 -10.18 -0.42 12.48
CA VAL A 21 -9.16 -0.52 13.53
C VAL A 21 -8.53 0.81 13.96
N ASN A 22 -8.94 1.96 13.40
CA ASN A 22 -8.44 3.24 13.89
C ASN A 22 -8.73 3.40 15.40
N GLU A 23 -7.74 3.89 16.16
CA GLU A 23 -7.76 4.00 17.64
C GLU A 23 -7.96 2.66 18.39
N ARG A 24 -7.68 1.53 17.74
CA ARG A 24 -7.80 0.19 18.31
C ARG A 24 -6.52 -0.62 18.07
N PRO A 25 -6.26 -1.69 18.85
CA PRO A 25 -5.24 -2.66 18.49
C PRO A 25 -5.50 -3.24 17.09
N TYR A 26 -4.44 -3.40 16.31
CA TYR A 26 -4.49 -3.86 14.91
C TYR A 26 -3.25 -4.68 14.57
N ARG A 27 -3.33 -5.46 13.49
CA ARG A 27 -2.26 -6.38 13.07
C ARG A 27 -1.56 -5.92 11.79
N TYR A 28 -2.26 -5.29 10.86
CA TYR A 28 -1.72 -5.03 9.52
C TYR A 28 -1.58 -3.55 9.20
N ALA A 29 -0.47 -3.20 8.58
CA ALA A 29 -0.23 -1.90 7.98
C ALA A 29 0.28 -2.06 6.54
N TRP A 30 -0.07 -1.13 5.67
CA TRP A 30 0.45 -1.00 4.31
C TRP A 30 1.17 0.33 4.17
N GLY A 31 2.28 0.36 3.47
CA GLY A 31 3.07 1.58 3.29
C GLY A 31 3.93 1.48 2.05
N VAL A 32 4.67 2.54 1.77
CA VAL A 32 5.69 2.51 0.73
C VAL A 32 7.08 2.37 1.35
N SER A 33 7.98 1.77 0.59
CA SER A 33 9.36 1.55 1.03
C SER A 33 10.36 1.78 -0.09
N ASN A 34 11.61 1.89 0.34
CA ASN A 34 12.79 1.76 -0.50
C ASN A 34 13.94 1.20 0.38
N PRO A 35 14.20 -0.12 0.35
CA PRO A 35 15.32 -0.75 1.04
C PRO A 35 16.69 -0.35 0.48
N GLU A 36 16.74 0.07 -0.79
CA GLU A 36 17.98 0.49 -1.45
C GLU A 36 18.13 2.02 -1.39
N ARG A 37 19.29 2.56 -1.78
CA ARG A 37 19.45 4.01 -1.92
C ARG A 37 18.73 4.47 -3.20
N GLY A 38 17.69 5.28 -3.08
CA GLY A 38 16.96 5.77 -4.26
C GLY A 38 15.61 6.41 -3.92
N TYR A 39 14.71 6.41 -4.91
CA TYR A 39 13.32 6.82 -4.72
C TYR A 39 12.43 5.62 -4.32
N ILE A 40 11.25 5.90 -3.77
CA ILE A 40 10.24 4.90 -3.38
C ILE A 40 9.89 4.00 -4.56
N ASP A 41 10.12 2.69 -4.43
CA ASP A 41 9.93 1.70 -5.49
C ASP A 41 9.14 0.45 -5.05
N ARG A 42 8.74 0.37 -3.77
CA ARG A 42 7.99 -0.77 -3.22
C ARG A 42 6.72 -0.37 -2.50
N ILE A 43 5.72 -1.25 -2.57
CA ILE A 43 4.60 -1.30 -1.61
C ILE A 43 4.90 -2.41 -0.62
N VAL A 44 4.75 -2.13 0.67
CA VAL A 44 4.99 -3.08 1.75
C VAL A 44 3.69 -3.32 2.51
N LYS A 45 3.43 -4.58 2.85
CA LYS A 45 2.50 -4.98 3.91
C LYS A 45 3.34 -5.43 5.09
N ALA A 46 3.03 -4.93 6.28
CA ALA A 46 3.60 -5.36 7.55
C ALA A 46 2.55 -6.13 8.37
N ASP A 47 2.91 -7.33 8.83
CA ASP A 47 2.24 -8.04 9.91
C ASP A 47 2.96 -7.67 11.22
N LEU A 48 2.33 -6.81 12.02
CA LEU A 48 2.89 -6.30 13.27
C LEU A 48 2.87 -7.34 14.41
N GLY A 49 2.06 -8.39 14.26
CA GLY A 49 1.98 -9.48 15.24
C GLY A 49 3.16 -10.45 15.09
N GLU A 50 3.40 -10.90 13.86
CA GLU A 50 4.51 -11.82 13.54
C GLU A 50 5.83 -11.09 13.25
N ARG A 51 5.78 -9.77 13.02
CA ARG A 51 6.91 -8.91 12.63
C ARG A 51 7.50 -9.29 11.27
N GLU A 52 6.61 -9.68 10.35
CA GLU A 52 6.95 -10.08 8.99
C GLU A 52 6.47 -9.03 7.99
N THR A 53 7.08 -9.02 6.79
CA THR A 53 6.69 -8.12 5.70
C THR A 53 6.52 -8.88 4.40
N LEU A 54 5.62 -8.39 3.56
CA LEU A 54 5.49 -8.74 2.15
C LEU A 54 5.71 -7.49 1.31
N GLU A 55 6.25 -7.66 0.11
CA GLU A 55 6.58 -6.54 -0.77
C GLU A 55 6.04 -6.78 -2.18
N TRP A 56 5.49 -5.73 -2.78
CA TRP A 56 5.30 -5.63 -4.22
C TRP A 56 6.38 -4.73 -4.81
N HIS A 57 6.97 -5.17 -5.91
CA HIS A 57 8.00 -4.45 -6.67
C HIS A 57 7.90 -4.83 -8.15
N GLU A 58 7.95 -3.84 -9.03
CA GLU A 58 8.05 -4.01 -10.48
C GLU A 58 9.17 -3.08 -10.99
N PRO A 59 10.18 -3.59 -11.73
CA PRO A 59 11.27 -2.74 -12.21
C PRO A 59 10.78 -1.53 -13.01
N GLY A 60 11.29 -0.34 -12.69
CA GLY A 60 10.89 0.91 -13.34
C GLY A 60 9.52 1.45 -12.91
N SER A 61 8.93 0.88 -11.87
CA SER A 61 7.67 1.35 -11.28
C SER A 61 7.88 2.04 -9.94
N TYR A 62 7.20 3.17 -9.74
CA TYR A 62 7.31 4.00 -8.53
C TYR A 62 5.91 4.22 -7.92
N PRO A 63 5.53 3.44 -6.89
CA PRO A 63 4.20 3.51 -6.29
C PRO A 63 4.03 4.72 -5.37
N GLY A 64 2.82 5.28 -5.35
CA GLY A 64 2.37 6.22 -4.34
C GLY A 64 1.73 5.52 -3.13
N GLU A 65 1.10 6.30 -2.25
CA GLU A 65 0.44 5.81 -1.02
C GLU A 65 -0.52 4.63 -1.28
N PRO A 66 -0.36 3.48 -0.59
CA PRO A 66 -1.20 2.30 -0.75
C PRO A 66 -2.49 2.38 0.08
N VAL A 67 -3.57 2.82 -0.55
CA VAL A 67 -4.89 2.97 0.08
C VAL A 67 -5.58 1.62 0.22
N PHE A 68 -5.72 1.12 1.45
CA PHE A 68 -6.53 -0.08 1.74
C PHE A 68 -8.03 0.18 1.58
N VAL A 69 -8.75 -0.76 0.97
CA VAL A 69 -10.21 -0.78 0.82
C VAL A 69 -10.76 -2.14 1.22
N ALA A 70 -11.57 -2.16 2.29
CA ALA A 70 -12.16 -3.39 2.82
C ALA A 70 -13.20 -4.00 1.87
N GLU A 71 -13.18 -5.32 1.76
CA GLU A 71 -14.27 -6.08 1.13
C GLU A 71 -15.58 -5.87 1.90
N PRO A 72 -16.74 -5.73 1.23
CA PRO A 72 -18.03 -5.71 1.91
C PRO A 72 -18.27 -7.00 2.71
N GLY A 73 -18.45 -6.87 4.03
CA GLY A 73 -18.65 -8.04 4.91
C GLY A 73 -17.36 -8.78 5.30
N ALA A 74 -16.20 -8.19 5.04
CA ALA A 74 -14.88 -8.69 5.43
C ALA A 74 -14.83 -9.26 6.87
N ALA A 75 -14.33 -10.48 7.01
CA ALA A 75 -14.16 -11.13 8.31
C ALA A 75 -12.78 -10.80 8.91
N GLY A 76 -11.73 -10.86 8.09
CA GLY A 76 -10.35 -10.51 8.39
C GLY A 76 -10.08 -9.00 8.36
N GLU A 77 -8.97 -8.60 9.00
CA GLU A 77 -8.51 -7.21 9.01
C GLU A 77 -7.94 -6.79 7.65
N ASP A 78 -7.32 -7.72 6.92
CA ASP A 78 -6.72 -7.57 5.60
C ASP A 78 -7.58 -8.16 4.47
N ASP A 79 -8.85 -8.49 4.73
CA ASP A 79 -9.81 -8.88 3.70
C ASP A 79 -10.22 -7.65 2.86
N GLY A 80 -9.58 -7.49 1.72
CA GLY A 80 -9.81 -6.35 0.83
C GLY A 80 -8.74 -6.21 -0.23
N VAL A 81 -8.62 -4.99 -0.75
CA VAL A 81 -7.62 -4.64 -1.76
C VAL A 81 -6.79 -3.43 -1.34
N VAL A 82 -5.62 -3.28 -1.93
CA VAL A 82 -4.77 -2.09 -1.82
C VAL A 82 -4.73 -1.40 -3.18
N LEU A 83 -4.99 -0.09 -3.18
CA LEU A 83 -4.94 0.76 -4.36
C LEU A 83 -3.71 1.68 -4.28
N SER A 84 -2.94 1.77 -5.36
CA SER A 84 -1.83 2.72 -5.45
C SER A 84 -1.72 3.29 -6.86
N VAL A 85 -1.48 4.59 -6.98
CA VAL A 85 -1.12 5.22 -8.26
C VAL A 85 0.37 5.03 -8.47
N VAL A 86 0.73 4.35 -9.55
CA VAL A 86 2.11 3.96 -9.86
C VAL A 86 2.57 4.71 -11.11
N LEU A 87 3.76 5.30 -11.06
CA LEU A 87 4.45 5.82 -12.24
C LEU A 87 5.23 4.68 -12.90
N ASP A 88 4.91 4.39 -14.16
CA ASP A 88 5.72 3.58 -15.07
C ASP A 88 6.72 4.50 -15.77
N ALA A 89 7.98 4.45 -15.35
CA ALA A 89 9.01 5.33 -15.91
C ALA A 89 9.43 4.93 -17.33
N GLU A 90 9.24 3.66 -17.73
CA GLU A 90 9.51 3.22 -19.10
C GLU A 90 8.50 3.83 -20.08
N ARG A 91 7.24 3.90 -19.68
CA ARG A 91 6.14 4.44 -20.51
C ARG A 91 5.85 5.92 -20.28
N GLU A 92 6.50 6.56 -19.32
CA GLU A 92 6.24 7.95 -18.89
C GLU A 92 4.74 8.22 -18.60
N THR A 93 4.04 7.20 -18.12
CA THR A 93 2.60 7.24 -17.81
C THR A 93 2.33 6.59 -16.47
N SER A 94 1.15 6.82 -15.90
CA SER A 94 0.76 6.18 -14.64
C SER A 94 -0.34 5.14 -14.83
N PHE A 95 -0.51 4.32 -13.82
CA PHE A 95 -1.65 3.42 -13.70
C PHE A 95 -2.10 3.33 -12.24
N LEU A 96 -3.39 3.06 -12.04
CA LEU A 96 -3.93 2.67 -10.75
C LEU A 96 -3.76 1.16 -10.61
N LEU A 97 -2.88 0.74 -9.71
CA LEU A 97 -2.64 -0.65 -9.33
C LEU A 97 -3.67 -1.09 -8.29
N THR A 98 -4.13 -2.34 -8.41
CA THR A 98 -4.98 -3.01 -7.43
C THR A 98 -4.32 -4.33 -7.02
N LEU A 99 -4.01 -4.46 -5.74
CA LEU A 99 -3.41 -5.66 -5.15
C LEU A 99 -4.38 -6.34 -4.19
N ASP A 100 -4.32 -7.67 -4.07
CA ASP A 100 -4.93 -8.38 -2.95
C ASP A 100 -4.21 -7.96 -1.66
N ALA A 101 -4.95 -7.50 -0.67
CA ALA A 101 -4.35 -6.97 0.56
C ALA A 101 -3.71 -8.06 1.45
N ARG A 102 -3.96 -9.35 1.17
CA ARG A 102 -3.42 -10.48 1.94
C ARG A 102 -1.99 -10.82 1.53
N ASP A 103 -1.76 -10.93 0.22
CA ASP A 103 -0.50 -11.43 -0.34
C ASP A 103 0.21 -10.46 -1.30
N LEU A 104 -0.36 -9.27 -1.53
CA LEU A 104 0.12 -8.27 -2.49
C LEU A 104 0.21 -8.76 -3.94
N SER A 105 -0.49 -9.84 -4.30
CA SER A 105 -0.63 -10.26 -5.68
C SER A 105 -1.44 -9.24 -6.47
N GLU A 106 -1.03 -8.98 -7.71
CA GLU A 106 -1.76 -8.04 -8.57
C GLU A 106 -3.08 -8.66 -9.04
N ILE A 107 -4.18 -7.95 -8.77
CA ILE A 107 -5.52 -8.30 -9.24
C ILE A 107 -5.80 -7.62 -10.59
N ALA A 108 -5.46 -6.32 -10.68
CA ALA A 108 -5.73 -5.51 -11.87
C ALA A 108 -4.88 -4.23 -11.90
N ARG A 109 -4.80 -3.62 -13.09
CA ARG A 109 -4.31 -2.24 -13.25
C ARG A 109 -5.14 -1.45 -14.25
N ALA A 110 -5.45 -0.19 -13.94
CA ALA A 110 -6.13 0.75 -14.83
C ALA A 110 -5.15 1.82 -15.31
N ARG A 111 -4.88 1.88 -16.62
CA ARG A 111 -3.89 2.79 -17.22
C ARG A 111 -4.49 4.16 -17.50
N VAL A 112 -3.70 5.21 -17.29
CA VAL A 112 -4.02 6.59 -17.73
C VAL A 112 -3.08 7.01 -18.85
N PRO A 113 -3.51 7.90 -19.78
CA PRO A 113 -2.71 8.26 -20.96
C PRO A 113 -1.60 9.28 -20.67
N HIS A 114 -1.32 9.59 -19.40
CA HIS A 114 -0.33 10.57 -18.96
C HIS A 114 0.26 10.18 -17.60
N HIS A 115 1.36 10.80 -17.20
CA HIS A 115 1.87 10.65 -15.84
C HIS A 115 0.97 11.39 -14.85
N VAL A 116 0.72 10.78 -13.69
CA VAL A 116 0.15 11.45 -12.52
C VAL A 116 1.33 11.85 -11.64
N PRO A 117 1.54 13.15 -11.34
CA PRO A 117 2.63 13.58 -10.46
C PRO A 117 2.55 12.92 -9.09
N PHE A 118 3.71 12.66 -8.48
CA PHE A 118 3.76 12.13 -7.11
C PHE A 118 2.95 12.99 -6.16
N SER A 119 1.92 12.40 -5.57
CA SER A 119 1.07 13.01 -4.55
C SER A 119 1.40 12.47 -3.17
N PHE A 120 0.81 13.07 -2.14
CA PHE A 120 0.91 12.58 -0.77
C PHE A 120 -0.24 11.63 -0.44
N HIS A 121 -1.39 12.18 -0.08
CA HIS A 121 -2.49 11.41 0.49
C HIS A 121 -3.69 11.28 -0.44
N GLY A 122 -4.35 10.13 -0.36
CA GLY A 122 -5.64 9.86 -1.00
C GLY A 122 -6.59 9.12 -0.06
N MET A 123 -7.89 9.15 -0.38
CA MET A 123 -8.89 8.39 0.36
C MET A 123 -9.89 7.79 -0.61
N PHE A 124 -10.21 6.52 -0.39
CA PHE A 124 -11.35 5.88 -1.04
C PHE A 124 -12.59 6.15 -0.19
N ASP A 125 -13.64 6.66 -0.82
CA ASP A 125 -14.95 6.80 -0.21
C ASP A 125 -15.97 5.95 -0.97
N ARG A 126 -16.89 5.32 -0.23
CA ARG A 126 -17.93 4.50 -0.86
C ARG A 126 -19.00 5.44 -1.40
N ALA A 127 -19.45 5.19 -2.63
CA ALA A 127 -20.62 5.88 -3.15
C ALA A 127 -21.84 5.62 -2.23
N VAL A 128 -22.56 6.69 -1.92
CA VAL A 128 -23.78 6.69 -1.09
C VAL A 128 -24.97 6.16 -1.89
#